data_AF-A0A7C9F0U0-F1
#
_entry.id   AF-A0A7C9F0U0-F1
#
_cell.length_a   1.000
_cell.length_b   1.000
_cell.length_c   1.000
_cell.angle_alpha   90.00
_cell.angle_beta   90.00
_cell.angle_gamma   90.00
#
_symmetry.space_group_name_H-M   'P 1'
#
loop_
_entity.id
_entity.type
_entity.pdbx_description
1 polymer ?
#
loop_
_entity_poly.entity_id
_entity_poly.type
_entity_poly.pdbx_seq_one_letter_code
_entity_poly.pdbx_strand_id
1 'polypeptide(L)'
;QTEGQTKQISQSSTRSRTKVQMQGVAVGRAVDLMTLQGYDELTAELERMFDIKGELGTRNKWAVVFPDDEGDMMLVGDDPWEEFRKMARKIFIYPSDEVKKMSTKCRLSSSSSD
;
A
#
# COMPACT_ATOMS: atom_id res chain seq x y z
N GLN A 1 36.29 -21.64 31.51
CA GLN A 1 36.60 -20.96 30.25
C GLN A 1 35.37 -21.06 29.38
N THR A 2 34.77 -19.89 29.12
CA THR A 2 33.81 -19.54 28.06
C THR A 2 32.60 -20.45 27.79
N GLU A 3 31.49 -20.04 28.42
CA GLU A 3 30.12 -20.16 27.90
C GLU A 3 29.95 -19.38 26.60
N GLY A 4 28.99 -19.79 25.77
CA GLY A 4 28.60 -19.06 24.57
C GLY A 4 27.29 -19.58 23.97
N GLN A 5 26.23 -19.69 24.77
CA GLN A 5 24.88 -19.86 24.24
C GLN A 5 24.50 -18.60 23.44
N THR A 6 24.38 -18.75 22.12
CA THR A 6 23.89 -17.70 21.23
C THR A 6 22.41 -17.50 21.52
N LYS A 7 22.09 -16.49 22.33
CA LYS A 7 20.73 -16.05 22.58
C LYS A 7 20.13 -15.58 21.26
N GLN A 8 19.09 -16.28 20.81
CA GLN A 8 18.15 -15.77 19.82
C GLN A 8 17.69 -14.40 20.28
N ILE A 9 18.09 -13.35 19.57
CA ILE A 9 17.52 -12.02 19.73
C ILE A 9 16.12 -12.13 19.14
N SER A 10 15.16 -12.48 19.99
CA SER A 10 13.75 -12.20 19.79
C SER A 10 13.63 -10.68 19.76
N GLN A 11 13.85 -10.06 18.59
CA GLN A 11 13.46 -8.69 18.39
C GLN A 11 11.95 -8.64 18.57
N SER A 12 11.51 -8.12 19.70
CA SER A 12 10.15 -7.65 19.91
C SER A 12 9.92 -6.44 19.00
N SER A 13 9.90 -6.63 17.69
CA SER A 13 9.47 -5.61 16.76
C SER A 13 7.96 -5.63 16.80
N THR A 14 7.35 -4.61 17.38
CA THR A 14 5.95 -4.27 17.17
C THR A 14 5.70 -4.29 15.67
N ARG A 15 5.15 -5.41 15.17
CA ARG A 15 5.01 -5.71 13.76
C ARG A 15 4.23 -4.57 13.11
N SER A 16 4.92 -3.73 12.33
CA SER A 16 4.36 -2.58 11.62
C SER A 16 3.46 -3.07 10.50
N ARG A 17 2.32 -3.66 10.86
CA ARG A 17 1.32 -4.12 9.90
C ARG A 17 0.64 -2.89 9.32
N THR A 18 0.78 -2.69 8.01
CA THR A 18 0.10 -1.66 7.26
C THR A 18 -1.31 -2.13 6.95
N LYS A 19 -2.31 -1.32 7.32
CA LYS A 19 -3.71 -1.62 7.03
C LYS A 19 -3.97 -1.50 5.53
N VAL A 20 -4.68 -2.47 4.96
CA VAL A 20 -5.13 -2.47 3.58
C VAL A 20 -6.64 -2.50 3.52
N GLN A 21 -7.24 -1.62 2.72
CA GLN A 21 -8.68 -1.56 2.54
C GLN A 21 -9.03 -1.51 1.06
N MET A 22 -9.88 -2.42 0.62
CA MET A 22 -10.34 -2.50 -0.76
C MET A 22 -11.77 -1.97 -0.87
N GLN A 23 -12.05 -1.16 -1.88
CA GLN A 23 -13.40 -0.66 -2.12
C GLN A 23 -14.35 -1.81 -2.46
N GLY A 24 -15.56 -1.75 -1.89
CA GLY A 24 -16.55 -2.82 -2.01
C GLY A 24 -16.33 -4.01 -1.07
N VAL A 25 -15.21 -4.05 -0.34
CA VAL A 25 -14.92 -5.10 0.66
C VAL A 25 -15.06 -4.53 2.07
N ALA A 26 -16.03 -5.03 2.84
CA ALA A 26 -16.30 -4.56 4.20
C ALA A 26 -15.15 -4.83 5.19
N VAL A 27 -14.39 -5.90 4.96
CA VAL A 27 -13.31 -6.34 5.86
C VAL A 27 -11.96 -5.95 5.28
N GLY A 28 -11.27 -5.03 5.97
CA GLY A 28 -9.87 -4.71 5.67
C GLY A 28 -8.91 -5.83 6.08
N ARG A 29 -7.73 -5.85 5.45
CA ARG A 29 -6.62 -6.77 5.76
C ARG A 29 -5.41 -5.98 6.27
N ALA A 30 -4.35 -6.68 6.64
CA ALA A 30 -3.13 -6.03 7.07
C ALA A 30 -1.91 -6.77 6.51
N VAL A 31 -1.02 -6.02 5.85
CA VAL A 31 0.20 -6.52 5.22
C VAL A 31 1.41 -6.04 6.00
N ASP A 32 2.47 -6.84 6.01
CA ASP A 32 3.74 -6.45 6.62
C ASP A 32 4.71 -6.03 5.53
N LEU A 33 4.97 -4.73 5.40
CA LEU A 33 5.84 -4.21 4.35
C LEU A 33 7.31 -4.59 4.57
N MET A 34 7.69 -4.95 5.81
CA MET A 34 9.07 -5.34 6.12
C MET A 34 9.40 -6.75 5.63
N THR A 35 8.39 -7.59 5.40
CA THR A 35 8.59 -8.95 4.86
C THR A 35 8.67 -8.98 3.34
N LEU A 36 8.46 -7.84 2.67
CA LEU A 36 8.41 -7.73 1.22
C LEU A 36 9.65 -6.98 0.70
N GLN A 37 10.18 -7.45 -0.44
CA GLN A 37 11.39 -6.92 -1.06
C GLN A 37 11.12 -5.88 -2.15
N GLY A 38 9.87 -5.71 -2.59
CA GLY A 38 9.53 -4.79 -3.66
C GLY A 38 8.04 -4.71 -3.98
N TYR A 39 7.71 -3.87 -4.97
CA TYR A 39 6.35 -3.65 -5.45
C TYR A 39 5.72 -4.90 -6.07
N ASP A 40 6.50 -5.76 -6.72
CA ASP A 40 5.99 -7.00 -7.31
C ASP A 40 5.48 -7.95 -6.23
N GLU A 41 6.23 -8.10 -5.14
CA GLU A 41 5.82 -8.91 -3.99
C GLU A 41 4.62 -8.30 -3.26
N LEU A 42 4.59 -6.97 -3.10
CA LEU A 42 3.42 -6.27 -2.56
C LEU A 42 2.19 -6.55 -3.42
N THR A 43 2.30 -6.41 -4.73
CA THR A 43 1.20 -6.63 -5.67
C THR A 43 0.67 -8.06 -5.55
N ALA A 44 1.56 -9.06 -5.62
CA ALA A 44 1.18 -10.47 -5.49
C ALA A 44 0.52 -10.78 -4.13
N GLU A 45 1.03 -10.20 -3.04
CA GLU A 45 0.47 -10.39 -1.71
C GLU A 45 -0.91 -9.75 -1.56
N LEU A 46 -1.11 -8.55 -2.11
CA LEU A 46 -2.42 -7.88 -2.13
C LEU A 46 -3.44 -8.67 -2.96
N GLU A 47 -3.04 -9.14 -4.14
CA GLU A 47 -3.89 -9.98 -4.98
C GLU A 47 -4.33 -11.26 -4.24
N ARG A 48 -3.41 -11.87 -3.49
CA ARG A 48 -3.69 -13.04 -2.66
C ARG A 48 -4.61 -12.73 -1.47
N MET A 49 -4.47 -11.56 -0.85
CA MET A 49 -5.27 -11.16 0.31
C MET A 49 -6.75 -10.92 -0.02
N PHE A 50 -7.03 -10.43 -1.22
CA PHE A 50 -8.37 -10.05 -1.67
C PHE A 50 -8.94 -10.97 -2.76
N ASP A 51 -8.20 -12.02 -3.15
CA ASP A 51 -8.59 -12.99 -4.19
C ASP A 51 -8.86 -12.35 -5.56
N ILE A 52 -7.96 -11.43 -5.97
CA ILE A 52 -8.04 -10.64 -7.22
C ILE A 52 -6.82 -10.87 -8.11
N LYS A 53 -6.34 -12.12 -8.21
CA LYS A 53 -5.13 -12.48 -8.95
C LYS A 53 -5.15 -11.98 -10.40
N GLY A 54 -4.07 -11.31 -10.82
CA GLY A 54 -3.88 -10.74 -12.15
C GLY A 54 -4.58 -9.40 -12.40
N GLU A 55 -5.37 -8.89 -11.45
CA GLU A 55 -6.18 -7.69 -11.64
C GLU A 55 -5.48 -6.40 -11.16
N LEU A 56 -4.42 -6.52 -10.33
CA LEU A 56 -3.61 -5.38 -9.89
C LEU A 56 -2.41 -5.13 -10.80
N GLY A 57 -1.74 -6.20 -11.27
CA GLY A 57 -0.54 -6.07 -12.09
C GLY A 57 -0.75 -5.31 -13.41
N THR A 58 -1.93 -5.43 -14.02
CA THR A 58 -2.26 -4.71 -15.27
C THR A 58 -2.79 -3.29 -15.03
N ARG A 59 -3.06 -2.90 -13.78
CA ARG A 59 -3.68 -1.61 -13.38
C ARG A 59 -4.97 -1.25 -14.13
N ASN A 60 -5.60 -2.21 -14.82
CA ASN A 60 -6.76 -1.95 -15.66
C ASN A 60 -8.04 -1.90 -14.85
N LYS A 61 -8.18 -2.78 -13.86
CA LYS A 61 -9.38 -2.91 -13.03
C LYS A 61 -9.20 -2.27 -11.67
N TRP A 62 -8.06 -2.51 -11.03
CA TRP A 62 -7.74 -2.00 -9.71
C TRP A 62 -6.43 -1.22 -9.71
N ALA A 63 -6.37 -0.21 -8.85
CA ALA A 63 -5.20 0.61 -8.58
C ALA A 63 -4.96 0.65 -7.08
N VAL A 64 -3.68 0.59 -6.70
CA VAL A 64 -3.23 0.67 -5.31
C VAL A 64 -2.80 2.10 -5.02
N VAL A 65 -3.38 2.69 -3.97
CA VAL A 65 -3.06 4.06 -3.54
C VAL A 65 -2.78 4.10 -2.04
N PHE A 66 -2.09 5.14 -1.59
CA PHE A 66 -1.77 5.38 -0.18
C PHE A 66 -1.86 6.88 0.11
N PRO A 67 -2.25 7.29 1.33
CA PRO A 67 -2.12 8.68 1.73
C PRO A 67 -0.66 9.00 2.05
N ASP A 68 -0.16 10.12 1.55
CA ASP A 68 1.12 10.69 1.99
C ASP A 68 1.01 11.34 3.38
N ASP A 69 2.01 12.12 3.77
CA ASP A 69 2.04 12.85 5.03
C ASP A 69 1.14 14.10 5.04
N GLU A 70 0.81 14.64 3.86
CA GLU A 70 -0.16 15.73 3.67
C GLU A 70 -1.61 15.21 3.63
N GLY A 71 -1.79 13.90 3.47
CA GLY A 71 -3.08 13.22 3.42
C GLY A 71 -3.65 13.05 2.01
N ASP A 72 -2.86 13.40 0.98
CA ASP A 72 -3.23 13.24 -0.42
C ASP A 72 -3.03 11.80 -0.89
N MET A 73 -3.93 11.33 -1.74
CA MET A 73 -3.92 9.95 -2.23
C MET A 73 -2.94 9.81 -3.39
N MET A 74 -1.81 9.17 -3.11
CA MET A 74 -0.71 8.89 -4.04
C MET A 74 -0.81 7.50 -4.62
N LEU A 75 -0.39 7.33 -5.88
CA LEU A 75 -0.35 6.03 -6.55
C LEU A 75 0.89 5.24 -6.11
N VAL A 76 0.72 3.96 -5.79
CA VAL A 76 1.86 3.11 -5.42
C VAL A 76 2.73 2.84 -6.64
N GLY A 77 4.05 2.95 -6.48
CA GLY A 77 5.04 2.56 -7.49
C GLY A 77 5.79 3.70 -8.16
N ASP A 78 5.49 4.96 -7.82
CA ASP A 78 6.21 6.12 -8.36
C ASP A 78 7.52 6.39 -7.59
N ASP A 79 7.54 6.12 -6.28
CA ASP A 79 8.72 6.27 -5.42
C ASP A 79 9.55 4.98 -5.33
N PRO A 80 10.84 5.04 -4.96
CA PRO A 80 11.61 3.86 -4.58
C PRO A 80 10.92 3.05 -3.47
N TRP A 81 11.00 1.72 -3.55
CA TRP A 81 10.38 0.80 -2.57
C TRP A 81 10.71 1.15 -1.11
N GLU A 82 11.99 1.47 -0.86
CA GLU A 82 12.49 1.83 0.47
C GLU A 82 11.83 3.07 1.07
N GLU A 83 11.47 4.04 0.23
CA GLU A 83 10.82 5.28 0.64
C GLU A 83 9.34 5.01 0.90
N PHE A 84 8.68 4.31 -0.02
CA PHE A 84 7.29 3.88 0.15
C PHE A 84 7.08 3.13 1.47
N ARG A 85 7.97 2.20 1.84
CA ARG A 85 7.87 1.47 3.12
C ARG A 85 7.87 2.39 4.34
N LYS A 86 8.56 3.53 4.28
CA LYS A 86 8.64 4.50 5.37
C LYS A 86 7.43 5.43 5.40
N MET A 87 6.90 5.77 4.23
CA MET A 87 5.77 6.70 4.08
C MET A 87 4.41 6.02 4.27
N ALA A 88 4.25 4.80 3.76
CA ALA A 88 2.96 4.13 3.67
C ALA A 88 2.41 3.68 5.04
N ARG A 89 1.55 4.50 5.63
CA ARG A 89 0.84 4.19 6.89
C ARG A 89 -0.43 3.37 6.66
N LYS A 90 -1.04 3.48 5.49
CA LYS A 90 -2.25 2.77 5.08
C LYS A 90 -2.26 2.60 3.57
N ILE A 91 -2.81 1.49 3.09
CA ILE A 91 -2.95 1.20 1.67
C ILE A 91 -4.44 1.05 1.35
N PHE A 92 -4.82 1.53 0.17
CA PHE A 92 -6.16 1.38 -0.38
C PHE A 92 -6.10 0.75 -1.76
N ILE A 93 -7.12 -0.03 -2.09
CA ILE A 93 -7.32 -0.60 -3.41
C ILE A 93 -8.64 -0.06 -3.95
N TYR A 94 -8.57 0.74 -5.01
CA TYR A 94 -9.71 1.37 -5.68
C TYR A 94 -9.81 0.88 -7.13
N PRO A 95 -11.00 0.85 -7.73
CA PRO A 95 -11.15 0.66 -9.16
C PRO A 95 -10.37 1.75 -9.90
N SER A 96 -9.65 1.36 -10.95
CA SER A 96 -8.79 2.28 -11.69
C SER A 96 -9.54 3.49 -12.23
N ASP A 97 -10.82 3.35 -12.57
CA ASP A 97 -11.66 4.45 -13.05
C ASP A 97 -12.03 5.47 -11.96
N GLU A 98 -12.12 5.04 -10.70
CA GLU A 98 -12.29 5.97 -9.57
C GLU A 98 -11.00 6.75 -9.31
N VAL A 99 -9.85 6.08 -9.42
CA VAL A 99 -8.53 6.71 -9.28
C VAL A 99 -8.28 7.77 -10.36
N LYS A 100 -8.73 7.53 -11.60
CA LYS A 100 -8.70 8.53 -12.68
C LYS A 100 -9.62 9.72 -12.41
N LYS A 101 -10.77 9.50 -11.77
CA LYS A 101 -11.73 10.57 -11.41
C LYS A 101 -11.22 11.43 -10.26
N MET A 102 -10.58 10.85 -9.24
CA MET A 102 -10.03 11.62 -8.13
C MET A 102 -8.83 12.48 -8.55
N SER A 103 -7.95 11.96 -9.42
CA SER A 103 -6.82 12.73 -9.98
C SER A 103 -7.25 13.86 -10.91
N THR A 104 -8.35 13.69 -11.66
CA THR A 104 -8.91 14.77 -12.50
C THR A 104 -9.68 15.81 -11.70
N LYS A 105 -10.26 15.43 -10.55
CA LYS A 105 -11.00 16.36 -9.68
C LYS A 105 -10.09 17.39 -8.99
N CYS A 106 -8.85 17.04 -8.65
CA CYS A 106 -7.87 18.01 -8.14
C CYS A 106 -7.45 19.07 -9.18
N ARG A 107 -7.60 18.81 -10.49
CA ARG A 107 -7.34 19.81 -11.55
C ARG A 107 -8.54 20.70 -11.91
N LEU A 108 -9.74 20.37 -11.43
CA LEU A 108 -10.96 21.11 -11.77
C LEU A 108 -11.51 21.96 -10.61
N SER A 109 -10.88 21.95 -9.44
CA SER A 109 -11.26 22.82 -8.32
C SER A 109 -10.64 24.22 -8.38
N SER A 110 -9.82 24.53 -9.38
CA SER A 110 -9.16 25.85 -9.53
C SER A 110 -9.79 26.78 -10.57
N SER A 111 -10.94 26.45 -11.16
CA SER A 111 -11.63 27.37 -12.07
C SER A 111 -13.14 27.25 -11.98
N SER A 112 -13.70 27.67 -10.85
CA SER A 112 -15.07 28.20 -10.84
C SER A 112 -15.21 29.21 -9.71
N SER A 113 -14.97 30.48 -10.04
CA SER A 113 -15.64 31.61 -9.41
C SER A 113 -15.75 32.66 -10.51
N ASP A 114 -17.02 32.98 -10.80
CA ASP A 114 -17.55 34.01 -11.71
C ASP A 114 -16.70 35.29 -11.83
#